data_AF-A0A7M3XQS5-F1
#
_entry.id   AF-A0A7M3XQS5-F1
#
_cell.length_a   1.000
_cell.length_b   1.000
_cell.length_c   1.000
_cell.angle_alpha   90.00
_cell.angle_beta   90.00
_cell.angle_gamma   90.00
#
_symmetry.space_group_name_H-M   'P 1'
#
loop_
_entity.id
_entity.type
_entity.pdbx_description
1 polymer ?
#
loop_
_entity_poly.entity_id
_entity_poly.type
_entity_poly.pdbx_seq_one_letter_code
_entity_poly.pdbx_strand_id
1 'polypeptide(L)'
;MLHFNDGSYLDWFMPHVTPMWSARDDKPWRLRDFFRSPNIGTGVFQDRKTGKTQNFDNCTVELCKQSSEDALLDDKGNALPEFRVKVWNDDSSATIRVRAVSRARWIFDQPTRASWVSHLTYNEYPLEVLTITFEDSEGVRTEQDYEWIHGNAEHAWGVLH
;
A
#
# COMPACT_ATOMS: atom_id res chain seq x y z
N MET A 1 -4.43 3.59 2.30
CA MET A 1 -5.07 4.78 2.90
C MET A 1 -4.44 5.13 4.26
N LEU A 2 -4.29 6.42 4.54
CA LEU A 2 -3.89 6.99 5.84
C LEU A 2 -4.91 8.04 6.28
N HIS A 3 -5.20 8.07 7.58
CA HIS A 3 -6.07 9.02 8.26
C HIS A 3 -5.27 9.77 9.31
N PHE A 4 -5.58 11.04 9.49
CA PHE A 4 -4.86 11.96 10.37
C PHE A 4 -5.80 12.48 11.47
N ASN A 5 -5.23 12.91 12.60
CA ASN A 5 -6.00 13.37 13.75
C ASN A 5 -6.92 14.58 13.50
N ASP A 6 -6.56 15.44 12.55
CA ASP A 6 -7.33 16.62 12.19
C ASP A 6 -8.48 16.32 11.20
N GLY A 7 -8.64 15.07 10.77
CA GLY A 7 -9.64 14.64 9.80
C GLY A 7 -9.16 14.70 8.34
N SER A 8 -7.89 15.05 8.09
CA SER A 8 -7.27 14.85 6.79
C SER A 8 -7.19 13.35 6.46
N TYR A 9 -7.10 13.02 5.17
CA TYR A 9 -6.79 11.66 4.75
C TYR A 9 -6.02 11.66 3.43
N LEU A 10 -5.14 10.67 3.28
CA LEU A 10 -4.36 10.42 2.07
C LEU A 10 -4.63 9.00 1.60
N ASP A 11 -5.10 8.88 0.37
CA ASP A 11 -5.26 7.57 -0.26
C ASP A 11 -4.42 7.46 -1.53
N TRP A 12 -3.91 6.27 -1.78
CA TRP A 12 -3.15 5.95 -2.98
C TRP A 12 -3.65 4.65 -3.56
N PHE A 13 -3.72 4.62 -4.88
CA PHE A 13 -4.18 3.46 -5.63
C PHE A 13 -3.17 3.13 -6.71
N MET A 14 -2.61 1.92 -6.63
CA MET A 14 -1.64 1.42 -7.60
C MET A 14 -2.14 0.08 -8.16
N PRO A 15 -2.88 0.10 -9.29
CA PRO A 15 -3.25 -1.13 -9.96
C PRO A 15 -2.00 -1.76 -10.54
N HIS A 16 -1.57 -2.90 -10.03
CA HIS A 16 -0.39 -3.59 -10.55
C HIS A 16 -0.81 -4.93 -11.17
N VAL A 17 -0.38 -5.16 -12.41
CA VAL A 17 -0.43 -6.49 -13.02
C VAL A 17 0.89 -7.16 -12.72
N THR A 18 0.92 -8.03 -11.72
CA THR A 18 2.09 -8.87 -11.44
C THR A 18 1.82 -10.29 -11.95
N PRO A 19 2.85 -11.10 -12.26
CA PRO A 19 2.69 -12.52 -12.54
C PRO A 19 2.05 -13.33 -11.40
N MET A 20 1.72 -12.68 -10.26
CA MET A 20 1.02 -13.28 -9.14
C MET A 20 -0.45 -13.60 -9.44
N TRP A 21 -0.98 -13.17 -10.58
CA TRP A 21 -2.28 -13.66 -11.06
C TRP A 21 -2.33 -15.20 -11.18
N SER A 22 -1.17 -15.86 -11.41
CA SER A 22 -1.07 -17.32 -11.44
C SER A 22 -0.73 -17.96 -10.09
N ALA A 23 -0.56 -17.18 -9.02
CA ALA A 23 -0.30 -17.70 -7.69
C ALA A 23 -1.56 -18.40 -7.14
N ARG A 24 -1.36 -19.54 -6.47
CA ARG A 24 -2.43 -20.37 -5.89
C ARG A 24 -2.26 -20.61 -4.39
N ASP A 25 -1.46 -19.77 -3.74
CA ASP A 25 -1.21 -19.84 -2.31
C ASP A 25 -0.93 -18.46 -1.73
N ASP A 26 -0.88 -18.39 -0.40
CA ASP A 26 -0.78 -17.15 0.37
C ASP A 26 0.65 -16.77 0.78
N LYS A 27 1.68 -17.45 0.26
CA LYS A 27 3.08 -17.16 0.61
C LYS A 27 3.51 -15.80 0.07
N PRO A 28 3.94 -14.87 0.95
CA PRO A 28 4.48 -13.59 0.53
C PRO A 28 5.94 -13.73 0.05
N TRP A 29 6.43 -12.75 -0.72
CA TRP A 29 7.85 -12.61 -1.14
C TRP A 29 8.35 -13.66 -2.13
N ARG A 30 7.69 -13.78 -3.28
CA ARG A 30 8.16 -14.61 -4.38
C ARG A 30 9.21 -13.89 -5.20
N LEU A 31 10.13 -14.65 -5.82
CA LEU A 31 11.09 -14.13 -6.80
C LEU A 31 10.46 -13.33 -7.94
N ARG A 32 9.16 -13.55 -8.23
CA ARG A 32 8.40 -12.80 -9.24
C ARG A 32 7.86 -11.46 -8.73
N ASP A 33 7.94 -11.18 -7.44
CA ASP A 33 7.47 -9.93 -6.81
C ASP A 33 8.34 -8.72 -7.19
N PHE A 34 9.56 -8.95 -7.69
CA PHE A 34 10.55 -7.93 -8.05
C PHE A 34 10.34 -7.33 -9.45
N PHE A 35 9.62 -8.02 -10.34
CA PHE A 35 9.29 -7.49 -11.68
C PHE A 35 7.86 -6.93 -11.66
N ARG A 36 7.75 -5.63 -11.38
CA ARG A 36 6.48 -4.90 -11.43
C ARG A 36 6.55 -3.88 -12.55
N SER A 37 5.60 -3.94 -13.48
CA SER A 37 5.31 -2.80 -14.36
C SER A 37 4.25 -1.96 -13.66
N PRO A 38 4.57 -0.76 -13.16
CA PRO A 38 3.56 0.12 -12.61
C PRO A 38 2.60 0.50 -13.75
N ASN A 39 1.30 0.26 -13.57
CA ASN A 39 0.32 1.01 -14.36
C ASN A 39 0.26 2.44 -13.81
N ILE A 40 -0.44 3.32 -14.52
CA ILE A 40 -0.76 4.68 -14.06
C ILE A 40 -1.57 4.55 -12.75
N GLY A 41 -0.89 4.68 -11.62
CA GLY A 41 -1.51 4.77 -10.29
C GLY A 41 -1.81 6.23 -9.95
N THR A 42 -2.76 6.44 -9.05
CA THR A 42 -3.25 7.77 -8.66
C THR A 42 -3.26 7.90 -7.15
N GLY A 43 -3.46 9.10 -6.64
CA GLY A 43 -3.71 9.32 -5.22
C GLY A 43 -4.58 10.55 -4.98
N VAL A 44 -5.08 10.68 -3.76
CA VAL A 44 -5.81 11.86 -3.31
C VAL A 44 -5.37 12.22 -1.90
N PHE A 45 -5.16 13.51 -1.64
CA PHE A 45 -4.97 14.03 -0.31
C PHE A 45 -6.05 15.08 -0.02
N GLN A 46 -6.86 14.82 1.00
CA GLN A 46 -7.76 15.81 1.57
C GLN A 46 -7.07 16.46 2.75
N ASP A 47 -6.63 17.71 2.57
CA ASP A 47 -5.96 18.48 3.60
C ASP A 47 -6.97 19.33 4.36
N ARG A 48 -7.23 18.97 5.63
CA ARG A 48 -8.15 19.73 6.47
C ARG A 48 -7.59 21.09 6.87
N LYS A 49 -6.26 21.24 6.98
CA LYS A 49 -5.62 22.51 7.39
C LYS A 49 -5.83 23.60 6.34
N THR A 50 -5.67 23.25 5.06
CA THR A 50 -5.86 24.19 3.94
C THR A 50 -7.28 24.15 3.36
N GLY A 51 -8.05 23.11 3.65
CA GLY A 51 -9.38 22.88 3.08
C GLY A 51 -9.36 22.45 1.62
N LYS A 52 -8.19 22.05 1.09
CA LYS A 52 -8.00 21.69 -0.32
C LYS A 52 -7.99 20.17 -0.53
N THR A 53 -8.50 19.75 -1.69
CA THR A 53 -8.30 18.41 -2.23
C THR A 53 -7.19 18.45 -3.25
N GLN A 54 -6.15 17.64 -3.06
CA GLN A 54 -5.10 17.42 -4.05
C GLN A 54 -5.27 16.06 -4.70
N ASN A 55 -5.41 16.04 -6.02
CA ASN A 55 -5.42 14.82 -6.81
C ASN A 55 -4.04 14.63 -7.44
N PHE A 56 -3.48 13.44 -7.31
CA PHE A 56 -2.18 13.10 -7.87
C PHE A 56 -2.34 12.25 -9.12
N ASP A 57 -1.73 12.70 -10.21
CA ASP A 57 -1.76 12.02 -11.52
C ASP A 57 -0.80 10.83 -11.58
N ASN A 58 0.17 10.79 -10.67
CA ASN A 58 1.21 9.78 -10.63
C ASN A 58 1.32 9.17 -9.24
N CYS A 59 1.62 7.87 -9.22
CA CYS A 59 1.92 7.12 -8.01
C CYS A 59 3.04 6.13 -8.31
N THR A 60 3.91 5.86 -7.33
CA THR A 60 4.77 4.68 -7.29
C THR A 60 4.64 4.02 -5.92
N VAL A 61 4.66 2.69 -5.91
CA VAL A 61 4.65 1.89 -4.69
C VAL A 61 5.73 0.83 -4.80
N GLU A 62 6.78 0.98 -4.00
CA GLU A 62 7.81 -0.04 -3.83
C GLU A 62 7.47 -0.89 -2.61
N LEU A 63 7.45 -2.22 -2.80
CA LEU A 63 7.27 -3.18 -1.72
C LEU A 63 8.63 -3.74 -1.32
N CYS A 64 9.08 -3.43 -0.12
CA CYS A 64 10.35 -3.88 0.42
C CYS A 64 10.12 -4.84 1.58
N LYS A 65 11.00 -5.82 1.76
CA LYS A 65 11.11 -6.50 3.05
C LYS A 65 11.59 -5.48 4.07
N GLN A 66 11.03 -5.51 5.28
CA GLN A 66 11.58 -4.74 6.39
C GLN A 66 13.03 -5.17 6.62
N SER A 67 13.96 -4.22 6.57
CA SER A 67 15.41 -4.49 6.47
C SER A 67 16.16 -4.33 7.80
N SER A 68 15.47 -4.47 8.94
CA SER A 68 16.02 -4.25 10.29
C SER A 68 16.03 -5.52 11.15
N GLU A 69 16.84 -5.53 12.22
CA GLU A 69 16.77 -6.57 13.27
C GLU A 69 15.35 -6.67 13.88
N ASP A 70 14.60 -5.56 13.89
CA ASP A 70 13.21 -5.48 14.35
C ASP A 70 12.17 -5.76 13.25
N ALA A 71 12.52 -6.51 12.20
CA ALA A 71 11.57 -6.85 11.15
C ALA A 71 10.39 -7.64 11.74
N LEU A 72 9.18 -7.09 11.61
CA LEU A 72 7.99 -7.73 12.13
C LEU A 72 7.60 -8.91 11.24
N LEU A 73 7.04 -9.95 11.86
CA LEU A 73 6.62 -11.18 11.18
C LEU A 73 5.09 -11.35 11.25
N ASP A 74 4.52 -11.99 10.24
CA ASP A 74 3.12 -12.45 10.30
C ASP A 74 2.96 -13.70 11.18
N ASP A 75 1.72 -14.14 11.38
CA ASP A 75 1.34 -15.35 12.12
C ASP A 75 1.99 -16.65 11.60
N LYS A 76 2.51 -16.62 10.38
CA LYS A 76 3.20 -17.73 9.72
C LYS A 76 4.73 -17.55 9.69
N GLY A 77 5.27 -16.54 10.36
CA GLY A 77 6.70 -16.26 10.43
C GLY A 77 7.29 -15.60 9.17
N ASN A 78 6.46 -15.07 8.27
CA ASN A 78 6.95 -14.33 7.10
C ASN A 78 7.22 -12.88 7.46
N ALA A 79 8.28 -12.30 6.91
CA ALA A 79 8.55 -10.87 7.06
C ALA A 79 7.36 -10.02 6.59
N LEU A 80 6.99 -9.00 7.35
CA LEU A 80 5.98 -8.03 6.94
C LEU A 80 6.59 -6.98 5.99
N PRO A 81 5.77 -6.39 5.11
CA PRO A 81 6.25 -5.41 4.15
C PRO A 81 6.54 -4.04 4.77
N GLU A 82 7.48 -3.32 4.16
CA GLU A 82 7.53 -1.87 4.13
C GLU A 82 7.01 -1.42 2.75
N PHE A 83 6.14 -0.42 2.74
CA PHE A 83 5.70 0.25 1.52
C PHE A 83 6.36 1.61 1.45
N ARG A 84 7.03 1.88 0.33
CA ARG A 84 7.53 3.21 -0.02
C ARG A 84 6.66 3.74 -1.12
N VAL A 85 5.85 4.74 -0.79
CA VAL A 85 4.86 5.31 -1.68
C VAL A 85 5.30 6.71 -2.04
N LYS A 86 5.23 7.05 -3.32
CA LYS A 86 5.33 8.42 -3.80
C LYS A 86 4.10 8.72 -4.63
N VAL A 87 3.42 9.83 -4.36
CA VAL A 87 2.33 10.35 -5.20
C VAL A 87 2.65 11.79 -5.58
N TRP A 88 2.38 12.19 -6.81
CA TRP A 88 2.67 13.55 -7.26
C TRP A 88 1.84 13.98 -8.47
N ASN A 89 1.67 15.29 -8.60
CA ASN A 89 1.23 16.00 -9.79
C ASN A 89 2.26 17.11 -10.09
N ASP A 90 1.91 18.08 -10.94
CA ASP A 90 2.81 19.16 -11.32
C ASP A 90 3.09 20.16 -10.17
N ASP A 91 2.15 20.29 -9.22
CA ASP A 91 2.17 21.34 -8.19
C ASP A 91 2.49 20.85 -6.78
N SER A 92 2.39 19.53 -6.55
CA SER A 92 2.45 18.94 -5.21
C SER A 92 2.90 17.48 -5.23
N SER A 93 3.46 17.02 -4.11
CA SER A 93 3.85 15.62 -3.95
C SER A 93 3.77 15.15 -2.51
N ALA A 94 3.55 13.85 -2.32
CA ALA A 94 3.71 13.18 -1.04
C ALA A 94 4.67 12.00 -1.16
N THR A 95 5.65 11.92 -0.26
CA THR A 95 6.53 10.77 -0.07
C THR A 95 6.24 10.13 1.28
N ILE A 96 5.97 8.83 1.28
CA ILE A 96 5.44 8.11 2.44
C ILE A 96 6.24 6.82 2.59
N ARG A 97 6.69 6.56 3.83
CA ARG A 97 7.23 5.26 4.23
C ARG A 97 6.38 4.73 5.37
N VAL A 98 5.78 3.57 5.15
CA VAL A 98 4.93 2.89 6.12
C VAL A 98 5.38 1.43 6.22
N ARG A 99 5.36 0.88 7.41
CA ARG A 99 5.60 -0.56 7.61
C ARG A 99 4.34 -1.24 8.11
N ALA A 100 4.08 -2.44 7.60
CA ALA A 100 3.03 -3.28 8.13
C ALA A 100 3.41 -3.80 9.52
N VAL A 101 2.48 -3.72 10.47
CA VAL A 101 2.67 -4.25 11.83
C VAL A 101 1.99 -5.60 12.03
N SER A 102 1.03 -5.93 11.18
CA SER A 102 0.36 -7.22 11.13
C SER A 102 -0.18 -7.47 9.72
N ARG A 103 -0.76 -8.66 9.51
CA ARG A 103 -1.38 -9.07 8.25
C ARG A 103 -2.67 -9.82 8.53
N ALA A 104 -3.78 -9.28 8.03
CA ALA A 104 -5.01 -10.05 7.82
C ALA A 104 -5.03 -10.55 6.37
N ARG A 105 -5.51 -11.78 6.14
CA ARG A 105 -5.62 -12.34 4.79
C ARG A 105 -6.85 -13.22 4.65
N TRP A 106 -7.42 -13.20 3.45
CA TRP A 106 -8.52 -14.08 3.04
C TRP A 106 -8.13 -14.78 1.76
N ILE A 107 -8.42 -16.07 1.71
CA ILE A 107 -8.15 -16.94 0.56
C ILE A 107 -9.49 -17.40 0.01
N PHE A 108 -9.70 -17.17 -1.27
CA PHE A 108 -10.88 -17.59 -2.00
C PHE A 108 -10.46 -18.60 -3.06
N ASP A 109 -10.73 -19.88 -2.79
CA ASP A 109 -10.54 -20.97 -3.75
C ASP A 109 -11.90 -21.40 -4.30
N GLN A 110 -12.14 -21.13 -5.59
CA GLN A 110 -13.39 -21.46 -6.26
C GLN A 110 -13.14 -22.57 -7.30
N PRO A 111 -13.79 -23.74 -7.15
CA PRO A 111 -13.76 -24.78 -8.18
C PRO A 111 -14.44 -24.25 -9.46
N THR A 112 -13.74 -24.35 -10.58
CA THR A 112 -14.27 -24.01 -11.90
C THR A 112 -14.41 -25.28 -12.76
N ARG A 113 -14.94 -25.15 -13.98
CA ARG A 113 -15.17 -26.29 -14.88
C ARG A 113 -13.85 -27.02 -15.19
N ALA A 114 -13.92 -28.33 -15.39
CA ALA A 114 -12.76 -29.18 -15.71
C ALA A 114 -11.64 -29.23 -14.64
N SER A 115 -12.00 -29.18 -13.36
CA SER A 115 -11.08 -29.29 -12.22
C SER A 115 -10.03 -28.18 -12.13
N TRP A 116 -10.29 -27.04 -12.75
CA TRP A 116 -9.52 -25.82 -12.53
C TRP A 116 -9.98 -25.18 -11.21
N VAL A 117 -9.07 -24.47 -10.54
CA VAL A 117 -9.39 -23.71 -9.31
C VAL A 117 -8.99 -22.27 -9.57
N SER A 118 -9.95 -21.37 -9.43
CA SER A 118 -9.70 -19.94 -9.35
C SER A 118 -9.26 -19.60 -7.93
N HIS A 119 -8.20 -18.81 -7.81
CA HIS A 119 -7.61 -18.48 -6.52
C HIS A 119 -7.45 -16.96 -6.40
N LEU A 120 -7.89 -16.39 -5.28
CA LEU A 120 -7.60 -15.01 -4.91
C LEU A 120 -7.14 -14.97 -3.46
N THR A 121 -6.01 -14.32 -3.21
CA THR A 121 -5.60 -13.91 -1.86
C THR A 121 -5.76 -12.40 -1.75
N TYR A 122 -6.56 -11.96 -0.79
CA TYR A 122 -6.71 -10.55 -0.44
C TYR A 122 -6.06 -10.31 0.93
N ASN A 123 -5.21 -9.28 1.03
CA ASN A 123 -4.48 -8.96 2.26
C ASN A 123 -4.76 -7.53 2.69
N GLU A 124 -4.89 -7.36 4.00
CA GLU A 124 -4.91 -6.07 4.67
C GLU A 124 -3.75 -5.99 5.66
N TYR A 125 -3.06 -4.86 5.61
CA TYR A 125 -1.91 -4.57 6.45
C TYR A 125 -2.20 -3.30 7.25
N PRO A 126 -2.48 -3.40 8.55
CA PRO A 126 -2.38 -2.26 9.45
C PRO A 126 -0.98 -1.67 9.40
N LEU A 127 -0.90 -0.34 9.34
CA LEU A 127 0.33 0.39 9.07
C LEU A 127 0.80 1.20 10.28
N GLU A 128 2.12 1.21 10.47
CA GLU A 128 2.83 2.22 11.22
C GLU A 128 3.52 3.18 10.25
N VAL A 129 3.32 4.48 10.45
CA VAL A 129 3.96 5.52 9.65
C VAL A 129 5.38 5.73 10.14
N LEU A 130 6.36 5.50 9.27
CA LEU A 130 7.77 5.75 9.56
C LEU A 130 8.13 7.20 9.24
N THR A 131 7.73 7.67 8.07
CA THR A 131 7.91 9.05 7.62
C THR A 131 6.81 9.42 6.65
N ILE A 132 6.32 10.65 6.72
CA ILE A 132 5.50 11.24 5.67
C ILE A 132 5.97 12.65 5.40
N THR A 133 6.01 13.03 4.13
CA THR A 133 6.30 14.40 3.72
C THR A 133 5.37 14.75 2.59
N PHE A 134 4.53 15.75 2.80
CA PHE A 134 3.64 16.32 1.78
C PHE A 134 4.06 17.77 1.51
N GLU A 135 4.30 18.08 0.24
CA GLU A 135 4.82 19.36 -0.23
C GLU A 135 3.86 19.95 -1.27
N ASP A 136 3.48 21.22 -1.10
CA ASP A 136 2.75 22.02 -2.08
C ASP A 136 3.15 23.51 -1.96
N SER A 137 2.44 24.40 -2.66
CA SER A 137 2.66 25.85 -2.63
C SER A 137 2.44 26.52 -1.26
N GLU A 138 1.67 25.91 -0.37
CA GLU A 138 1.38 26.40 0.99
C GLU A 138 2.46 25.96 2.00
N GLY A 139 3.29 24.97 1.64
CA GLY A 139 4.46 24.55 2.43
C GLY A 139 4.62 23.03 2.54
N VAL A 140 5.33 22.61 3.59
CA VAL A 140 5.64 21.21 3.87
C VAL A 140 4.88 20.76 5.12
N ARG A 141 4.25 19.59 5.05
CA ARG A 141 3.64 18.87 6.19
C ARG A 141 4.36 17.54 6.39
N THR A 142 4.69 17.21 7.63
CA THR A 142 5.35 15.96 8.01
C THR A 142 4.58 15.21 9.10
N GLU A 143 5.05 14.04 9.53
CA GLU A 143 4.40 13.31 10.63
C GLU A 143 4.31 14.12 11.93
N GLN A 144 5.24 15.04 12.16
CA GLN A 144 5.26 15.88 13.37
C GLN A 144 4.14 16.92 13.41
N ASP A 145 3.50 17.18 12.27
CA ASP A 145 2.38 18.13 12.15
C ASP A 145 1.04 17.57 12.65
N TYR A 146 1.01 16.29 13.03
CA TYR A 146 -0.18 15.52 13.39
C TYR A 146 0.06 14.75 14.69
N GLU A 147 -0.98 14.63 15.53
CA GLU A 147 -0.88 13.89 16.80
C GLU A 147 -0.83 12.37 16.56
N TRP A 148 -1.57 11.91 15.55
CA TRP A 148 -1.56 10.53 15.12
C TRP A 148 -1.85 10.45 13.62
N ILE A 149 -1.28 9.41 13.01
CA ILE A 149 -1.55 9.01 11.64
C ILE A 149 -1.71 7.49 11.64
N HIS A 150 -2.86 7.01 11.20
CA HIS A 150 -3.19 5.59 11.18
C HIS A 150 -3.69 5.18 9.80
N GLY A 151 -3.51 3.92 9.43
CA GLY A 151 -4.13 3.43 8.21
C GLY A 151 -3.82 1.99 7.90
N ASN A 152 -4.20 1.61 6.69
CA ASN A 152 -4.01 0.28 6.15
C ASN A 152 -3.52 0.35 4.70
N ALA A 153 -2.81 -0.70 4.28
CA ALA A 153 -2.55 -0.98 2.89
C ALA A 153 -3.26 -2.28 2.49
N GLU A 154 -3.84 -2.27 1.31
CA GLU A 154 -4.45 -3.43 0.68
C GLU A 154 -3.52 -3.96 -0.42
N HIS A 155 -3.44 -5.28 -0.53
CA HIS A 155 -2.71 -5.94 -1.59
C HIS A 155 -3.36 -7.28 -1.90
N ALA A 156 -3.72 -7.49 -3.16
CA ALA A 156 -4.36 -8.71 -3.61
C ALA A 156 -3.59 -9.35 -4.77
N TRP A 157 -3.63 -10.67 -4.85
CA TRP A 157 -3.13 -11.42 -5.99
C TRP A 157 -3.96 -12.66 -6.27
N GLY A 158 -3.78 -13.21 -7.47
CA GLY A 158 -4.66 -14.23 -8.02
C GLY A 158 -5.81 -13.61 -8.81
N VAL A 159 -6.70 -14.45 -9.31
CA VAL A 159 -7.86 -14.04 -10.10
C VAL A 159 -9.05 -14.94 -9.74
N LEU A 160 -10.22 -14.32 -9.58
CA LEU A 160 -11.51 -15.01 -9.59
C LEU A 160 -12.07 -14.97 -11.02
N HIS A 161 -12.40 -16.13 -11.57
CA HIS A 161 -12.92 -16.36 -12.91
C HIS A 161 -14.28 -17.06 -12.87
#